data_AF-A0A1D2NBM1-F1
#
_entry.id   AF-A0A1D2NBM1-F1
#
_cell.length_a   1.000
_cell.length_b   1.000
_cell.length_c   1.000
_cell.angle_alpha   90.00
_cell.angle_beta   90.00
_cell.angle_gamma   90.00
#
_symmetry.space_group_name_H-M   'P 1'
#
loop_
_entity.id
_entity.type
_entity.pdbx_description
1 polymer ?
#
loop_
_entity_poly.entity_id
_entity_poly.type
_entity_poly.pdbx_seq_one_letter_code
_entity_poly.pdbx_strand_id
1 'polypeptide(L)'
;MYLCMKDLILYLRRDDDDHSARRLLGQAQVLGRDLLPLFKYNHKEPKLWDLGLRLLVNLTHPALLLYDEEVPKNKKYLNYYNQLLGYLRTYKEDFVDKVVWKILAEKLRQLLNLEWDKRMEHDRITIERILIVIRNILHVPADPSEERRADDDTSLHDRILMVMHISGFEDLLLYAAVSETTQEFSVLILEIMSWMLREQTGEQLAKTQLARNEDDKIKDERELVRMREKEAVLKTIQLQKLPTRHSRFGGTFVVRDMKAPSGRDLLCHKPITSVTDLSLDSTKKRKRVASNRKPINDEDSTRRSTIPIRIILKDFCTSFLVDGTYNQMMSFVKDGIVRGRTEDNDETYYLWGMKFFMEFNRHHQFSVSYVSETMSTSTFHYVQTLLDRYQGMMVTDKEKIPFWSRRAHMALKAYQELLFSLLWMDRDEDESVKESSRVIKSNVFYLPEYRELCHGLLNTYDPVKLSKLYLKDLIETNHLFLKMLEDYSSQNRRIMIKGKGKRKKSTKVSNDRILIDEVLYYCTTVVVEDRDNSIIL
;
A
#
# COMPACT_ATOMS: atom_id res chain seq x y z
N MET A 1 26.58 22.69 26.41
CA MET A 1 25.34 22.33 25.69
C MET A 1 25.52 22.39 24.18
N TYR A 2 25.75 23.57 23.58
CA TYR A 2 25.98 23.71 22.13
C TYR A 2 27.06 22.76 21.59
N LEU A 3 28.23 22.71 22.24
CA LEU A 3 29.33 21.80 21.86
C LEU A 3 28.90 20.33 21.93
N CYS A 4 28.26 19.91 23.03
CA CYS A 4 27.77 18.55 23.21
C CYS A 4 26.80 18.12 22.10
N MET A 5 25.85 18.99 21.70
CA MET A 5 24.92 18.68 20.61
C MET A 5 25.63 18.55 19.26
N LYS A 6 26.64 19.39 19.01
CA LYS A 6 27.46 19.30 17.80
C LYS A 6 28.26 17.99 17.77
N ASP A 7 28.80 17.57 18.92
CA ASP A 7 29.54 16.31 19.05
C ASP A 7 28.60 15.11 18.86
N LEU A 8 27.38 15.14 19.41
CA LEU A 8 26.38 14.09 19.17
C LEU A 8 26.03 13.93 17.69
N ILE A 9 25.87 15.03 16.94
CA ILE A 9 25.65 14.96 15.49
C ILE A 9 26.86 14.33 14.79
N LEU A 10 28.08 14.65 15.23
CA LEU A 10 29.30 14.06 14.67
C LEU A 10 29.38 12.56 14.93
N TYR A 11 29.03 12.12 16.15
CA TYR A 11 28.99 10.70 16.51
C TYR A 11 27.95 9.94 15.69
N LEU A 12 26.74 10.49 15.53
CA LEU A 12 25.69 9.88 14.71
C LEU A 12 26.03 9.84 13.22
N ARG A 13 26.87 10.76 12.72
CA ARG A 13 27.35 10.75 11.33
C ARG A 13 28.42 9.69 11.10
N ARG A 14 29.17 9.31 12.14
CA ARG A 14 30.24 8.32 12.09
C ARG A 14 29.86 7.05 12.85
N ASP A 15 28.56 6.75 12.89
CA ASP A 15 28.06 5.56 13.58
C ASP A 15 28.60 4.31 12.88
N ASP A 16 28.74 3.23 13.64
CA ASP A 16 29.18 1.95 13.12
C ASP A 16 28.02 1.19 12.43
N ASP A 17 28.34 0.11 11.72
CA ASP A 17 27.37 -0.76 11.05
C ASP A 17 26.36 -1.39 12.03
N ASP A 18 26.71 -1.44 13.33
CA ASP A 18 25.86 -1.91 14.42
C ASP A 18 24.95 -0.79 14.98
N HIS A 19 25.04 0.43 14.46
CA HIS A 19 24.34 1.66 14.91
C HIS A 19 24.39 1.86 16.43
N SER A 20 25.56 1.62 17.02
CA SER A 20 25.79 1.61 18.45
C SER A 20 25.50 2.96 19.09
N ALA A 21 25.92 4.07 18.46
CA ALA A 21 25.68 5.41 19.00
C ALA A 21 24.19 5.70 19.07
N ARG A 22 23.45 5.42 17.99
CA ARG A 22 21.99 5.58 17.95
C ARG A 22 21.29 4.70 19.00
N ARG A 23 21.74 3.45 19.18
CA ARG A 23 21.15 2.54 20.17
C ARG A 23 21.42 2.96 21.61
N LEU A 24 22.60 3.49 21.90
CA LEU A 24 22.95 4.03 23.22
C LEU A 24 22.11 5.28 23.54
N LEU A 25 21.94 6.19 22.58
CA LEU A 25 21.10 7.38 22.75
C LEU A 25 19.63 7.01 22.95
N GLY A 26 19.13 6.00 22.23
CA GLY A 26 17.79 5.46 22.44
C GLY A 26 17.60 4.80 23.79
N GLN A 27 18.58 4.02 24.25
CA GLN A 27 18.55 3.41 25.58
C GLN A 27 18.52 4.45 26.70
N ALA A 28 19.28 5.53 26.54
CA ALA A 28 19.31 6.65 27.47
C ALA A 28 18.08 7.57 27.38
N GLN A 29 17.19 7.35 26.39
CA GLN A 29 16.02 8.18 26.12
C GLN A 29 16.36 9.68 25.95
N VAL A 30 17.51 9.97 25.31
CA VAL A 30 18.03 11.34 25.17
C VAL A 30 17.03 12.25 24.44
N LEU A 31 16.28 11.71 23.47
CA LEU A 31 15.29 12.50 22.74
C LEU A 31 14.19 13.05 23.67
N GLY A 32 13.52 12.17 24.41
CA GLY A 32 12.41 12.53 25.29
C GLY A 32 12.86 13.29 26.55
N ARG A 33 13.94 12.85 27.19
CA ARG A 33 14.39 13.38 28.48
C ARG A 33 15.13 14.70 28.38
N ASP A 34 15.95 14.87 27.35
CA ASP A 34 16.86 16.02 27.24
C ASP A 34 16.52 16.88 26.01
N LEU A 35 16.46 16.28 24.83
CA LEU A 35 16.38 17.01 23.56
C LEU A 35 15.06 17.78 23.40
N LEU A 36 13.91 17.15 23.67
CA LEU A 36 12.61 17.82 23.56
C LEU A 36 12.45 18.96 24.59
N PRO A 37 12.79 18.80 25.88
CA PRO A 37 12.83 19.92 26.82
C PRO A 37 13.74 21.05 26.33
N LEU A 38 14.97 20.76 25.92
CA LEU A 38 15.90 21.78 25.41
C LEU A 38 15.34 22.49 24.16
N PHE A 39 14.73 21.73 23.25
CA PHE A 39 14.09 22.25 22.05
C PHE A 39 12.94 23.22 22.40
N LYS A 40 12.15 22.91 23.45
CA LYS A 40 11.07 23.77 23.94
C LYS A 40 11.58 25.03 24.63
N TYR A 41 12.54 24.93 25.54
CA TYR A 41 13.00 26.08 26.34
C TYR A 41 13.90 27.04 25.55
N ASN A 42 14.67 26.53 24.58
CA ASN A 42 15.66 27.32 23.86
C ASN A 42 15.24 27.65 22.41
N HIS A 43 13.95 27.60 22.08
CA HIS A 43 13.43 27.86 20.71
C HIS A 43 13.73 29.28 20.18
N LYS A 44 14.12 30.22 21.05
CA LYS A 44 14.52 31.58 20.69
C LYS A 44 15.99 31.70 20.28
N GLU A 45 16.82 30.72 20.63
CA GLU A 45 18.24 30.72 20.28
C GLU A 45 18.45 29.95 18.96
N PRO A 46 18.64 30.64 17.82
CA PRO A 46 18.52 30.00 16.50
C PRO A 46 19.57 28.91 16.26
N LYS A 47 20.79 29.11 16.75
CA LYS A 47 21.89 28.15 16.58
C LYS A 47 21.66 26.85 17.35
N LEU A 48 21.15 26.95 18.57
CA LEU A 48 20.88 25.78 19.40
C LEU A 48 19.63 25.04 18.91
N TRP A 49 18.62 25.79 18.47
CA TRP A 49 17.41 25.23 17.89
C TRP A 49 17.68 24.49 16.57
N ASP A 50 18.53 25.01 15.67
CA ASP A 50 18.95 24.31 14.45
C ASP A 50 19.66 22.98 14.77
N LEU A 51 20.61 22.98 15.72
CA LEU A 51 21.26 21.74 16.15
C LEU A 51 20.25 20.74 16.75
N GLY A 52 19.26 21.25 17.50
CA GLY A 52 18.18 20.43 18.05
C GLY A 52 17.35 19.78 16.96
N LEU A 53 16.94 20.56 15.97
CA LEU A 53 16.18 20.09 14.82
C LEU A 53 16.97 19.04 14.02
N ARG A 54 18.27 19.26 13.79
CA ARG A 54 19.14 18.29 13.11
C ARG A 54 19.28 16.97 13.87
N LEU A 55 19.37 17.03 15.21
CA LEU A 55 19.37 15.83 16.05
C LEU A 55 18.03 15.10 15.99
N LEU A 56 16.90 15.84 16.01
CA LEU A 56 15.57 15.25 15.85
C LEU A 56 15.44 14.52 14.50
N VAL A 57 15.85 15.16 13.40
CA VAL A 57 15.86 14.53 12.07
C VAL A 57 16.67 13.23 12.08
N ASN A 58 17.88 13.27 12.65
CA ASN A 58 18.76 12.10 12.67
C ASN A 58 18.18 10.95 13.51
N LEU A 59 17.77 11.23 14.76
CA LEU A 59 17.29 10.22 15.70
C LEU A 59 15.94 9.62 15.30
N THR A 60 15.09 10.38 14.61
CA THR A 60 13.79 9.91 14.12
C THR A 60 13.88 9.21 12.76
N HIS A 61 15.05 9.17 12.13
CA HIS A 61 15.22 8.57 10.81
C HIS A 61 14.73 7.10 10.77
N PRO A 62 13.93 6.70 9.77
CA PRO A 62 13.35 5.37 9.68
C PRO A 62 14.40 4.25 9.79
N ALA A 63 14.14 3.27 10.67
CA ALA A 63 15.08 2.17 10.90
C ALA A 63 15.36 1.35 9.62
N LEU A 64 14.40 1.25 8.70
CA LEU A 64 14.57 0.49 7.45
C LEU A 64 15.60 1.13 6.52
N LEU A 65 15.69 2.47 6.50
CA LEU A 65 16.66 3.20 5.69
C LEU A 65 18.09 3.07 6.22
N LEU A 66 18.25 2.69 7.50
CA LEU A 66 19.56 2.35 8.07
C LEU A 66 20.11 1.01 7.56
N TYR A 67 19.23 0.16 7.00
CA TYR A 67 19.56 -1.18 6.51
C TYR A 67 19.22 -1.34 5.02
N ASP A 68 19.47 -0.29 4.22
CA ASP A 68 19.30 -0.30 2.75
C ASP A 68 17.91 -0.77 2.26
N GLU A 69 16.87 -0.37 2.99
CA GLU A 69 15.48 -0.71 2.72
C GLU A 69 15.10 -2.19 2.95
N GLU A 70 15.97 -2.95 3.61
CA GLU A 70 15.76 -4.38 3.88
C GLU A 70 15.72 -4.71 5.36
N VAL A 71 14.85 -5.65 5.74
CA VAL A 71 14.84 -6.18 7.10
C VAL A 71 16.00 -7.17 7.25
N PRO A 72 16.92 -6.96 8.22
CA PRO A 72 18.08 -7.82 8.38
C PRO A 72 17.69 -9.28 8.63
N LYS A 73 18.28 -10.20 7.87
CA LYS A 73 18.02 -11.66 8.00
C LYS A 73 18.81 -12.30 9.14
N ASN A 74 19.95 -11.72 9.51
CA ASN A 74 20.79 -12.21 10.59
C ASN A 74 20.16 -11.88 11.94
N LYS A 75 20.07 -12.87 12.84
CA LYS A 75 19.47 -12.75 14.17
C LYS A 75 20.05 -11.59 15.00
N LYS A 76 21.37 -11.33 14.92
CA LYS A 76 22.02 -10.23 15.66
C LYS A 76 21.47 -8.88 15.18
N TYR A 77 21.55 -8.61 13.88
CA TYR A 77 21.09 -7.37 13.27
C TYR A 77 19.57 -7.22 13.32
N LEU A 78 18.81 -8.31 13.26
CA LEU A 78 17.36 -8.29 13.45
C LEU A 78 16.98 -7.81 14.86
N ASN A 79 17.72 -8.24 15.89
CA ASN A 79 17.50 -7.75 17.25
C ASN A 79 17.81 -6.25 17.36
N TYR A 80 18.87 -5.78 16.70
CA TYR A 80 19.22 -4.35 16.70
C TYR A 80 18.19 -3.51 15.96
N TYR A 81 17.72 -3.99 14.82
CA TYR A 81 16.62 -3.38 14.06
C TYR A 81 15.35 -3.25 14.90
N ASN A 82 14.93 -4.34 15.57
CA ASN A 82 13.76 -4.31 16.45
C ASN A 82 13.94 -3.39 17.66
N GLN A 83 15.15 -3.33 18.21
CA GLN A 83 15.49 -2.40 19.30
C GLN A 83 15.36 -0.94 18.85
N LEU A 84 15.88 -0.61 17.67
CA LEU A 84 15.75 0.73 17.07
C LEU A 84 14.28 1.08 16.79
N LEU A 85 13.48 0.14 16.29
CA LEU A 85 12.03 0.35 16.13
C LEU A 85 11.34 0.64 17.47
N GLY A 86 11.70 -0.08 18.54
CA GLY A 86 11.18 0.20 19.89
C GLY A 86 11.50 1.61 20.37
N TYR A 87 12.71 2.12 20.09
CA TYR A 87 13.07 3.50 20.40
C TYR A 87 12.30 4.51 19.55
N LEU A 88 12.13 4.27 18.26
CA LEU A 88 11.33 5.14 17.39
C LEU A 88 9.86 5.22 17.85
N ARG A 89 9.29 4.10 18.31
CA ARG A 89 7.94 4.08 18.92
C ARG A 89 7.88 4.95 20.18
N THR A 90 8.87 4.82 21.06
CA THR A 90 8.99 5.68 22.25
C THR A 90 9.08 7.16 21.87
N TYR A 91 9.87 7.50 20.85
CA TYR A 91 9.97 8.87 20.37
C TYR A 91 8.65 9.38 19.81
N LYS A 92 7.89 8.55 19.09
CA LYS A 92 6.54 8.91 18.64
C LYS A 92 5.61 9.21 19.82
N GLU A 93 5.72 8.49 20.93
CA GLU A 93 4.98 8.81 22.16
C GLU A 93 5.40 10.14 22.78
N ASP A 94 6.71 10.41 22.84
CA ASP A 94 7.25 11.68 23.34
C ASP A 94 6.78 12.89 22.51
N PHE A 95 6.51 12.68 21.21
CA PHE A 95 5.99 13.70 20.31
C PHE A 95 4.49 13.99 20.48
N VAL A 96 3.77 13.30 21.38
CA VAL A 96 2.41 13.69 21.79
C VAL A 96 2.48 14.90 22.75
N ASP A 97 3.13 15.98 22.31
CA ASP A 97 3.37 17.20 23.08
C ASP A 97 2.94 18.43 22.28
N LYS A 98 1.84 19.07 22.72
CA LYS A 98 1.25 20.25 22.08
C LYS A 98 2.23 21.42 21.94
N VAL A 99 3.18 21.57 22.84
CA VAL A 99 4.14 22.67 22.82
C VAL A 99 5.15 22.49 21.70
N VAL A 100 5.65 21.27 21.49
CA VAL A 100 6.61 20.96 20.43
C VAL A 100 6.00 21.25 19.06
N TRP A 101 4.79 20.75 18.81
CA TRP A 101 4.07 20.97 17.55
C TRP A 101 3.77 22.45 17.30
N LYS A 102 3.33 23.18 18.34
CA LYS A 102 3.11 24.62 18.22
C LYS A 102 4.39 25.38 17.84
N ILE A 103 5.53 25.07 18.45
CA ILE A 103 6.82 25.71 18.12
C ILE A 103 7.22 25.41 16.67
N LEU A 104 7.07 24.15 16.22
CA LEU A 104 7.35 23.75 14.84
C LEU A 104 6.43 24.46 13.85
N ALA A 105 5.13 24.53 14.13
CA ALA A 105 4.13 25.21 13.31
C ALA A 105 4.40 26.71 13.22
N GLU A 106 4.69 27.39 14.34
CA GLU A 106 5.02 28.81 14.36
C GLU A 106 6.28 29.13 13.55
N LYS A 107 7.31 28.29 13.66
CA LYS A 107 8.55 28.43 12.88
C LYS A 107 8.32 28.19 11.40
N LEU A 108 7.60 27.14 11.03
CA LEU A 108 7.26 26.86 9.64
C LEU A 108 6.42 28.00 9.05
N ARG A 109 5.41 28.50 9.77
CA ARG A 109 4.60 29.64 9.36
C ARG A 109 5.43 30.89 9.10
N GLN A 110 6.39 31.20 9.99
CA GLN A 110 7.30 32.33 9.80
C GLN A 110 8.11 32.20 8.50
N LEU A 111 8.64 31.02 8.21
CA LEU A 111 9.45 30.77 7.02
C LEU A 111 8.61 30.77 5.73
N LEU A 112 7.41 30.20 5.77
CA LEU A 112 6.48 30.19 4.63
C LEU A 112 5.91 31.58 4.32
N ASN A 113 5.79 32.47 5.31
CA ASN A 113 5.38 33.85 5.09
C ASN A 113 6.47 34.75 4.47
N LEU A 114 7.72 34.29 4.42
CA LEU A 114 8.77 35.01 3.68
C LEU A 114 8.51 34.90 2.18
N GLU A 115 8.72 36.00 1.47
CA GLU A 115 8.71 36.01 -0.01
C GLU A 115 9.81 35.08 -0.55
N TRP A 116 9.54 34.41 -1.66
CA TRP A 116 10.40 33.34 -2.19
C TRP A 116 11.80 33.80 -2.59
N ASP A 117 11.94 35.06 -2.98
CA ASP A 117 13.18 35.75 -3.33
C ASP A 117 14.01 36.11 -2.09
N LYS A 118 13.35 36.31 -0.95
CA LYS A 118 13.98 36.60 0.35
C LYS A 118 14.35 35.35 1.14
N ARG A 119 13.85 34.17 0.74
CA ARG A 119 14.19 32.90 1.38
C ARG A 119 15.61 32.48 1.02
N MET A 120 16.48 32.47 2.01
CA MET A 120 17.85 32.00 1.86
C MET A 120 17.89 30.47 1.84
N GLU A 121 18.99 29.89 1.37
CA GLU A 121 19.20 28.44 1.35
C GLU A 121 19.03 27.79 2.74
N HIS A 122 19.51 28.46 3.78
CA HIS A 122 19.34 28.02 5.16
C HIS A 122 17.85 27.91 5.57
N ASP A 123 17.00 28.81 5.07
CA ASP A 123 15.57 28.81 5.38
C ASP A 123 14.87 27.63 4.71
N ARG A 124 15.23 27.32 3.47
CA ARG A 124 14.75 26.15 2.73
C ARG A 124 15.11 24.84 3.42
N ILE A 125 16.38 24.70 3.82
CA ILE A 125 16.86 23.54 4.60
C ILE A 125 16.10 23.43 5.94
N THR A 126 15.76 24.56 6.56
CA THR A 126 15.00 24.56 7.81
C THR A 126 13.56 24.07 7.60
N ILE A 127 12.90 24.55 6.54
CA ILE A 127 11.55 24.07 6.14
C ILE A 127 11.61 22.56 5.90
N GLU A 128 12.56 22.10 5.08
CA GLU A 128 12.74 20.69 4.76
C GLU A 128 12.93 19.83 6.02
N ARG A 129 13.79 20.26 6.94
CA ARG A 129 14.03 19.53 8.20
C ARG A 129 12.80 19.46 9.08
N ILE A 130 11.99 20.51 9.18
CA ILE A 130 10.73 20.48 9.93
C ILE A 130 9.79 19.42 9.33
N LEU A 131 9.64 19.45 8.00
CA LEU A 131 8.80 18.49 7.28
C LEU A 131 9.33 17.05 7.44
N ILE A 132 10.65 16.82 7.37
CA ILE A 132 11.25 15.50 7.58
C ILE A 132 11.01 14.96 8.98
N VAL A 133 11.12 15.79 10.03
CA VAL A 133 10.80 15.34 11.41
C VAL A 133 9.36 14.85 11.48
N ILE A 134 8.43 15.60 10.90
CA ILE A 134 7.00 15.27 10.94
C ILE A 134 6.72 14.00 10.14
N ARG A 135 7.28 13.91 8.94
CA ARG A 135 7.26 12.69 8.12
C ARG A 135 7.75 11.50 8.93
N ASN A 136 8.92 11.61 9.56
CA ASN A 136 9.53 10.52 10.31
C ASN A 136 8.64 10.05 11.47
N ILE A 137 8.08 10.98 12.24
CA ILE A 137 7.19 10.66 13.37
C ILE A 137 5.89 9.99 12.89
N LEU A 138 5.30 10.45 11.79
CA LEU A 138 4.10 9.82 11.22
C LEU A 138 4.41 8.43 10.65
N HIS A 139 5.58 8.26 10.01
CA HIS A 139 6.04 7.01 9.41
C HIS A 139 6.15 5.86 10.42
N VAL A 140 6.61 6.12 11.66
CA VAL A 140 6.82 5.07 12.67
C VAL A 140 5.55 4.21 12.83
N PRO A 141 5.65 2.88 12.63
CA PRO A 141 4.48 2.00 12.64
C PRO A 141 3.92 1.87 14.06
N ALA A 142 2.58 1.91 14.17
CA ALA A 142 1.88 1.47 15.37
C ALA A 142 1.98 -0.06 15.49
N ASP A 143 2.07 -0.57 16.71
CA ASP A 143 2.07 -2.01 16.99
C ASP A 143 0.81 -2.35 17.79
N PRO A 144 -0.23 -2.92 17.15
CA PRO A 144 -1.47 -3.26 17.84
C PRO A 144 -1.25 -4.23 19.01
N SER A 145 -0.24 -5.09 18.91
CA SER A 145 0.07 -6.09 19.95
C SER A 145 0.72 -5.48 21.19
N GLU A 146 1.50 -4.40 21.02
CA GLU A 146 2.10 -3.64 22.12
C GLU A 146 1.11 -2.62 22.71
N GLU A 147 0.27 -1.98 21.88
CA GLU A 147 -0.69 -0.98 22.34
C GLU A 147 -1.74 -1.57 23.29
N ARG A 148 -2.10 -2.86 23.16
CA ARG A 148 -3.10 -3.58 23.98
C ARG A 148 -4.41 -2.79 24.17
N ARG A 149 -4.76 -1.98 23.18
CA ARG A 149 -5.93 -1.09 23.17
C ARG A 149 -7.06 -1.74 22.38
N ALA A 150 -8.30 -1.49 22.78
CA ALA A 150 -9.44 -1.89 21.97
C ALA A 150 -9.45 -1.08 20.67
N ASP A 151 -10.11 -1.59 19.63
CA ASP A 151 -10.18 -0.90 18.33
C ASP A 151 -10.79 0.52 18.45
N ASP A 152 -11.65 0.75 19.44
CA ASP A 152 -12.29 2.05 19.73
C ASP A 152 -11.44 3.02 20.59
N ASP A 153 -10.31 2.57 21.15
CA ASP A 153 -9.41 3.45 21.90
C ASP A 153 -8.54 4.29 20.96
N THR A 154 -8.18 5.51 21.39
CA THR A 154 -7.31 6.40 20.61
C THR A 154 -5.94 5.77 20.38
N SER A 155 -5.61 5.49 19.12
CA SER A 155 -4.29 4.96 18.72
C SER A 155 -3.19 5.98 19.02
N LEU A 156 -1.93 5.53 19.08
CA LEU A 156 -0.82 6.49 19.19
C LEU A 156 -0.78 7.45 18.00
N HIS A 157 -1.09 6.94 16.81
CA HIS A 157 -1.16 7.75 15.60
C HIS A 157 -2.27 8.81 15.68
N ASP A 158 -3.46 8.42 16.12
CA ASP A 158 -4.60 9.30 16.37
C ASP A 158 -4.27 10.44 17.35
N ARG A 159 -3.51 10.15 18.42
CA ARG A 159 -3.06 11.18 19.37
C ARG A 159 -2.12 12.19 18.71
N ILE A 160 -1.24 11.74 17.81
CA ILE A 160 -0.36 12.63 17.03
C ILE A 160 -1.17 13.50 16.09
N LEU A 161 -2.14 12.92 15.35
CA LEU A 161 -3.03 13.66 14.46
C LEU A 161 -3.81 14.75 15.21
N MET A 162 -4.29 14.44 16.42
CA MET A 162 -4.98 15.41 17.27
C MET A 162 -4.07 16.57 17.69
N VAL A 163 -2.82 16.30 18.08
CA VAL A 163 -1.89 17.35 18.48
C VAL A 163 -1.45 18.20 17.28
N MET A 164 -1.25 17.57 16.12
CA MET A 164 -0.99 18.23 14.85
C MET A 164 -2.12 19.21 14.50
N HIS A 165 -3.38 18.75 14.60
CA HIS A 165 -4.57 19.57 14.39
C HIS A 165 -4.64 20.78 15.33
N ILE A 166 -4.44 20.57 16.63
CA ILE A 166 -4.46 21.66 17.63
C ILE A 166 -3.38 22.71 17.34
N SER A 167 -2.27 22.33 16.68
CA SER A 167 -1.21 23.27 16.30
C SER A 167 -1.49 24.03 14.99
N GLY A 168 -2.52 23.65 14.23
CA GLY A 168 -2.83 24.21 12.91
C GLY A 168 -1.75 23.90 11.87
N PHE A 169 -1.15 22.73 11.95
CA PHE A 169 -0.04 22.33 11.06
C PHE A 169 -0.56 21.84 9.70
N GLU A 170 -1.73 21.23 9.68
CA GLU A 170 -2.46 20.80 8.50
C GLU A 170 -2.75 21.96 7.54
N ASP A 171 -3.13 23.13 8.05
CA ASP A 171 -3.33 24.34 7.23
C ASP A 171 -2.02 24.80 6.58
N LEU A 172 -0.89 24.65 7.30
CA LEU A 172 0.44 24.96 6.76
C LEU A 172 0.85 23.98 5.66
N LEU A 173 0.48 22.71 5.78
CA LEU A 173 0.70 21.72 4.73
C LEU A 173 -0.12 22.04 3.48
N LEU A 174 -1.40 22.41 3.63
CA LEU A 174 -2.24 22.83 2.50
C LEU A 174 -1.66 24.08 1.83
N TYR A 175 -1.27 25.08 2.62
CA TYR A 175 -0.64 26.29 2.09
C TYR A 175 0.66 25.99 1.32
N ALA A 176 1.52 25.14 1.88
CA ALA A 176 2.76 24.72 1.23
C ALA A 176 2.53 23.84 -0.01
N ALA A 177 1.41 23.12 -0.09
CA ALA A 177 1.07 22.31 -1.25
C ALA A 177 0.53 23.14 -2.42
N VAL A 178 -0.14 24.28 -2.15
CA VAL A 178 -0.67 25.18 -3.19
C VAL A 178 0.43 26.03 -3.82
N SER A 179 1.41 26.47 -3.05
CA SER A 179 2.37 27.47 -3.52
C SER A 179 3.38 26.89 -4.52
N GLU A 180 3.50 27.53 -5.70
CA GLU A 180 4.54 27.19 -6.69
C GLU A 180 5.96 27.38 -6.15
N THR A 181 6.12 28.26 -5.16
CA THR A 181 7.42 28.57 -4.53
C THR A 181 7.94 27.45 -3.63
N THR A 182 7.08 26.50 -3.27
CA THR A 182 7.38 25.35 -2.41
C THR A 182 7.29 24.03 -3.17
N GLN A 183 7.36 24.08 -4.51
CA GLN A 183 7.30 22.90 -5.37
C GLN A 183 8.39 21.85 -5.04
N GLU A 184 9.55 22.28 -4.54
CA GLU A 184 10.62 21.39 -4.10
C GLU A 184 10.22 20.47 -2.95
N PHE A 185 9.21 20.85 -2.16
CA PHE A 185 8.70 20.07 -1.03
C PHE A 185 7.47 19.22 -1.38
N SER A 186 6.93 19.30 -2.60
CA SER A 186 5.66 18.65 -2.96
C SER A 186 5.65 17.13 -2.73
N VAL A 187 6.75 16.45 -3.02
CA VAL A 187 6.89 15.00 -2.78
C VAL A 187 6.89 14.69 -1.28
N LEU A 188 7.65 15.45 -0.49
CA LEU A 188 7.71 15.28 0.96
C LEU A 188 6.35 15.57 1.62
N ILE A 189 5.62 16.58 1.13
CA ILE A 189 4.26 16.87 1.60
C ILE A 189 3.31 15.73 1.25
N LEU A 190 3.40 15.17 0.04
CA LEU A 190 2.61 14.01 -0.35
C LEU A 190 2.94 12.77 0.49
N GLU A 191 4.23 12.57 0.82
CA GLU A 191 4.66 11.52 1.74
C GLU A 191 4.04 11.75 3.13
N ILE A 192 4.09 12.97 3.68
CA ILE A 192 3.46 13.31 4.97
C ILE A 192 1.96 13.02 4.93
N MET A 193 1.26 13.45 3.88
CA MET A 193 -0.17 13.17 3.70
C MET A 193 -0.46 11.67 3.67
N SER A 194 0.37 10.89 2.99
CA SER A 194 0.23 9.43 2.94
C SER A 194 0.35 8.78 4.32
N TRP A 195 1.28 9.25 5.14
CA TRP A 195 1.46 8.76 6.50
C TRP A 195 0.38 9.27 7.45
N MET A 196 -0.18 10.46 7.21
CA MET A 196 -1.29 11.03 7.96
C MET A 196 -2.60 10.24 7.75
N LEU A 197 -2.78 9.67 6.56
CA LEU A 197 -4.01 9.00 6.13
C LEU A 197 -3.87 7.46 6.06
N ARG A 198 -2.74 6.90 6.50
CA ARG A 198 -2.37 5.48 6.34
C ARG A 198 -3.36 4.46 6.92
N GLU A 199 -4.08 4.84 7.99
CA GLU A 199 -5.03 3.97 8.70
C GLU A 199 -6.45 4.10 8.14
N GLN A 200 -6.68 5.01 7.20
CA GLN A 200 -8.01 5.35 6.67
C GLN A 200 -8.18 4.93 5.21
N THR A 201 -9.42 4.73 4.80
CA THR A 201 -9.77 4.58 3.37
C THR A 201 -10.56 5.79 2.88
N GLY A 202 -10.43 6.12 1.59
CA GLY A 202 -11.14 7.25 0.98
C GLY A 202 -12.65 7.10 1.15
N GLU A 203 -13.19 5.89 0.96
CA GLU A 203 -14.60 5.58 1.19
C GLU A 203 -15.05 5.83 2.64
N GLN A 204 -14.25 5.40 3.63
CA GLN A 204 -14.59 5.53 5.05
C GLN A 204 -14.62 6.98 5.50
N LEU A 205 -13.63 7.79 5.07
CA LEU A 205 -13.60 9.21 5.41
C LEU A 205 -14.72 9.98 4.73
N ALA A 206 -14.97 9.74 3.44
CA ALA A 206 -16.04 10.43 2.71
C ALA A 206 -17.41 10.26 3.39
N LYS A 207 -17.71 9.03 3.86
CA LYS A 207 -18.95 8.69 4.57
C LYS A 207 -19.00 9.14 6.03
N THR A 208 -17.92 9.67 6.59
CA THR A 208 -17.90 10.11 7.99
C THR A 208 -18.77 11.36 8.18
N GLN A 209 -19.65 11.35 9.17
CA GLN A 209 -20.54 12.46 9.55
C GLN A 209 -20.61 12.59 11.08
N LEU A 210 -20.77 13.84 11.57
CA LEU A 210 -20.88 14.19 13.00
C LEU A 210 -22.13 13.58 13.65
N ALA A 211 -23.28 13.70 12.96
CA ALA A 211 -24.50 13.03 13.34
C ALA A 211 -24.55 11.69 12.61
N ARG A 212 -24.69 10.58 13.34
CA ARG A 212 -25.04 9.31 12.71
C ARG A 212 -26.46 9.44 12.17
N ASN A 213 -26.66 9.22 10.88
CA ASN A 213 -28.00 9.04 10.35
C ASN A 213 -28.60 7.80 11.04
N GLU A 214 -29.87 7.85 11.44
CA GLU A 214 -30.58 6.68 11.99
C GLU A 214 -30.46 5.48 11.03
N ASP A 215 -30.40 5.74 9.73
CA ASP A 215 -30.19 4.72 8.69
C ASP A 215 -28.83 4.01 8.79
N ASP A 216 -27.74 4.75 9.08
CA ASP A 216 -26.41 4.16 9.24
C ASP A 216 -26.33 3.32 10.51
N LYS A 217 -26.98 3.79 11.59
CA LYS A 217 -27.09 3.04 12.84
C LYS A 217 -27.90 1.74 12.64
N ILE A 218 -29.03 1.81 11.95
CA ILE A 218 -29.84 0.65 11.59
C ILE A 218 -29.05 -0.31 10.70
N LYS A 219 -28.25 0.20 9.76
CA LYS A 219 -27.41 -0.62 8.89
C LYS A 219 -26.29 -1.33 9.66
N ASP A 220 -25.60 -0.62 10.55
CA ASP A 220 -24.57 -1.19 11.41
C ASP A 220 -25.17 -2.26 12.35
N GLU A 221 -26.33 -2.00 12.94
CA GLU A 221 -27.06 -2.99 13.75
C GLU A 221 -27.40 -4.24 12.93
N ARG A 222 -27.87 -4.08 11.69
CA ARG A 222 -28.13 -5.21 10.77
C ARG A 222 -26.87 -5.97 10.41
N GLU A 223 -25.75 -5.28 10.18
CA GLU A 223 -24.46 -5.92 9.91
C GLU A 223 -23.96 -6.70 11.14
N LEU A 224 -24.06 -6.13 12.35
CA LEU A 224 -23.71 -6.80 13.60
C LEU A 224 -24.57 -8.05 13.83
N VAL A 225 -25.88 -7.98 13.57
CA VAL A 225 -26.78 -9.13 13.65
C VAL A 225 -26.36 -10.21 12.65
N ARG A 226 -26.09 -9.87 11.38
CA ARG A 226 -25.59 -10.83 10.38
C ARG A 226 -24.27 -11.47 10.79
N MET A 227 -23.35 -10.70 11.36
CA MET A 227 -22.06 -11.23 11.82
C MET A 227 -22.25 -12.19 13.00
N ARG A 228 -23.13 -11.84 13.96
CA ARG A 228 -23.52 -12.71 15.07
C ARG A 228 -24.19 -14.00 14.58
N GLU A 229 -25.08 -13.92 13.59
CA GLU A 229 -25.74 -15.09 12.99
C GLU A 229 -24.72 -16.00 12.30
N LYS A 230 -23.79 -15.43 11.51
CA LYS A 230 -22.70 -16.21 10.89
C LYS A 230 -21.83 -16.89 11.95
N GLU A 231 -21.46 -16.17 13.01
CA GLU A 231 -20.70 -16.75 14.12
C GLU A 231 -21.48 -17.86 14.81
N ALA A 232 -22.78 -17.68 15.05
CA ALA A 232 -23.64 -18.70 15.62
C ALA A 232 -23.72 -19.95 14.73
N VAL A 233 -23.87 -19.79 13.42
CA VAL A 233 -23.87 -20.90 12.45
C VAL A 233 -22.52 -21.61 12.41
N LEU A 234 -21.41 -20.86 12.42
CA LEU A 234 -20.08 -21.46 12.48
C LEU A 234 -19.87 -22.21 13.80
N LYS A 235 -20.34 -21.67 14.92
CA LYS A 235 -20.28 -22.30 16.23
C LYS A 235 -21.13 -23.56 16.28
N THR A 236 -22.33 -23.57 15.70
CA THR A 236 -23.15 -24.79 15.62
C THR A 236 -22.51 -25.85 14.72
N ILE A 237 -21.95 -25.48 13.56
CA ILE A 237 -21.19 -26.40 12.71
C ILE A 237 -19.97 -26.96 13.45
N GLN A 238 -19.25 -26.13 14.21
CA GLN A 238 -18.13 -26.59 15.03
C GLN A 238 -18.58 -27.54 16.14
N LEU A 239 -19.69 -27.23 16.81
CA LEU A 239 -20.30 -28.09 17.83
C LEU A 239 -20.80 -29.42 17.25
N GLN A 240 -21.33 -29.44 16.03
CA GLN A 240 -21.70 -30.66 15.32
C GLN A 240 -20.50 -31.53 14.96
N LYS A 241 -19.34 -30.92 14.70
CA LYS A 241 -18.06 -31.63 14.45
C LYS A 241 -17.37 -32.10 15.72
N LEU A 242 -17.73 -31.52 16.88
CA LEU A 242 -17.18 -31.92 18.16
C LEU A 242 -17.83 -33.23 18.62
N PRO A 243 -17.04 -34.19 19.12
CA PRO A 243 -17.61 -35.41 19.67
C PRO A 243 -18.46 -35.07 20.89
N THR A 244 -19.64 -35.67 20.97
CA THR A 244 -20.58 -35.50 22.11
C THR A 244 -20.04 -36.06 23.43
N ARG A 245 -18.93 -36.81 23.38
CA ARG A 245 -18.30 -37.48 24.53
C ARG A 245 -16.86 -37.02 24.69
N HIS A 246 -16.33 -37.17 25.90
CA HIS A 246 -14.96 -36.76 26.24
C HIS A 246 -13.92 -37.47 25.37
N SER A 247 -12.75 -36.84 25.18
CA SER A 247 -11.67 -37.33 24.30
C SER A 247 -11.18 -38.76 24.60
N ARG A 248 -11.32 -39.23 25.85
CA ARG A 248 -10.96 -40.59 26.27
C ARG A 248 -12.02 -41.67 25.98
N PHE A 249 -13.20 -41.27 25.50
CA PHE A 249 -14.28 -42.20 25.14
C PHE A 249 -14.02 -42.68 23.70
N GLY A 250 -13.09 -43.61 23.55
CA GLY A 250 -12.68 -44.15 22.25
C GLY A 250 -13.46 -45.40 21.88
N GLY A 251 -14.36 -45.31 20.89
CA GLY A 251 -14.85 -46.47 20.17
C GLY A 251 -13.88 -46.81 19.04
N THR A 252 -13.57 -48.10 18.86
CA THR A 252 -12.74 -48.57 17.75
C THR A 252 -13.63 -49.23 16.71
N PHE A 253 -13.60 -48.73 15.48
CA PHE A 253 -14.35 -49.28 14.36
C PHE A 253 -13.38 -49.81 13.30
N VAL A 254 -13.79 -50.89 12.63
CA VAL A 254 -13.06 -51.47 11.50
C VAL A 254 -13.76 -51.00 10.23
N VAL A 255 -13.06 -50.25 9.39
CA VAL A 255 -13.55 -49.89 8.05
C VAL A 255 -13.20 -51.03 7.10
N ARG A 256 -14.21 -51.81 6.72
CA ARG A 256 -14.06 -52.88 5.72
C ARG A 256 -13.75 -52.27 4.35
N ASP A 257 -12.99 -52.99 3.54
CA ASP A 257 -12.57 -52.61 2.17
C ASP A 257 -11.56 -51.45 2.06
N MET A 258 -11.07 -50.90 3.18
CA MET A 258 -9.88 -50.04 3.21
C MET A 258 -8.74 -50.73 3.95
N LYS A 259 -7.64 -51.03 3.25
CA LYS A 259 -6.45 -51.63 3.86
C LYS A 259 -5.54 -50.58 4.47
N ALA A 260 -5.16 -50.79 5.72
CA ALA A 260 -4.07 -50.06 6.37
C ALA A 260 -2.71 -50.44 5.75
N PRO A 261 -1.64 -49.67 6.01
CA PRO A 261 -0.28 -49.99 5.54
C PRO A 261 0.23 -51.38 5.96
N SER A 262 -0.39 -52.00 6.96
CA SER A 262 -0.11 -53.36 7.44
C SER A 262 -0.86 -54.47 6.69
N GLY A 263 -1.65 -54.14 5.67
CA GLY A 263 -2.42 -55.10 4.86
C GLY A 263 -3.73 -55.60 5.48
N ARG A 264 -4.05 -55.19 6.72
CA ARG A 264 -5.31 -55.45 7.44
C ARG A 264 -6.29 -54.30 7.26
N ASP A 265 -7.57 -54.55 7.51
CA ASP A 265 -8.61 -53.51 7.48
C ASP A 265 -8.28 -52.32 8.41
N LEU A 266 -8.65 -51.11 7.98
CA LEU A 266 -8.31 -49.87 8.65
C LEU A 266 -9.05 -49.72 9.98
N LEU A 267 -8.29 -49.50 11.06
CA LEU A 267 -8.82 -49.20 12.38
C LEU A 267 -9.00 -47.69 12.55
N CYS A 268 -10.22 -47.27 12.91
CA CYS A 268 -10.55 -45.86 13.18
C CYS A 268 -11.02 -45.70 14.62
N HIS A 269 -10.40 -44.75 15.34
CA HIS A 269 -10.70 -44.44 16.74
C HIS A 269 -11.59 -43.19 16.91
N LYS A 270 -12.04 -42.57 15.80
CA LYS A 270 -12.96 -41.44 15.79
C LYS A 270 -14.31 -41.89 15.25
N PRO A 271 -15.44 -41.42 15.80
CA PRO A 271 -16.75 -41.69 15.21
C PRO A 271 -16.80 -41.05 13.82
N ILE A 272 -16.98 -41.87 12.79
CA ILE A 272 -17.11 -41.43 11.41
C ILE A 272 -18.60 -41.20 11.15
N THR A 273 -19.02 -39.95 11.05
CA THR A 273 -20.41 -39.59 10.69
C THR A 273 -20.69 -39.78 9.20
N SER A 274 -19.67 -39.70 8.35
CA SER A 274 -19.77 -39.98 6.90
C SER A 274 -18.44 -40.54 6.35
N VAL A 275 -18.51 -41.48 5.40
CA VAL A 275 -17.31 -42.07 4.76
C VAL A 275 -16.47 -41.02 4.02
N THR A 276 -17.11 -39.93 3.56
CA THR A 276 -16.46 -38.77 2.93
C THR A 276 -15.60 -37.94 3.89
N ASP A 277 -15.86 -38.00 5.19
CA ASP A 277 -15.06 -37.29 6.22
C ASP A 277 -13.81 -38.07 6.64
N LEU A 278 -13.57 -39.26 6.07
CA LEU A 278 -12.42 -40.11 6.38
C LEU A 278 -11.12 -39.57 5.75
N SER A 279 -10.59 -38.48 6.29
CA SER A 279 -9.30 -37.94 5.88
C SER A 279 -8.14 -38.66 6.60
N LEU A 280 -7.46 -39.55 5.88
CA LEU A 280 -6.20 -40.18 6.31
C LEU A 280 -5.03 -39.18 6.39
N ASP A 281 -5.22 -37.98 5.84
CA ASP A 281 -4.23 -36.91 5.85
C ASP A 281 -4.28 -36.06 7.13
N SER A 282 -5.34 -36.21 7.94
CA SER A 282 -5.52 -35.44 9.18
C SER A 282 -4.42 -35.66 10.22
N THR A 283 -3.75 -36.82 10.21
CA THR A 283 -2.64 -37.14 11.11
C THR A 283 -1.27 -36.90 10.47
N LYS A 284 -1.21 -36.55 9.18
CA LYS A 284 0.06 -36.25 8.50
C LYS A 284 0.59 -34.92 9.01
N LYS A 285 1.77 -34.94 9.63
CA LYS A 285 2.52 -33.72 9.98
C LYS A 285 2.78 -32.95 8.69
N ARG A 286 2.13 -31.79 8.51
CA ARG A 286 2.37 -30.91 7.36
C ARG A 286 3.86 -30.55 7.33
N LYS A 287 4.50 -30.75 6.18
CA LYS A 287 5.89 -30.33 5.98
C LYS A 287 5.96 -28.81 6.17
N ARG A 288 6.86 -28.35 7.03
CA ARG A 288 7.10 -26.91 7.25
C ARG A 288 7.54 -26.31 5.92
N VAL A 289 6.77 -25.36 5.40
CA VAL A 289 7.18 -24.58 4.23
C VAL A 289 8.37 -23.72 4.64
N ALA A 290 9.46 -23.80 3.87
CA ALA A 290 10.66 -23.00 4.08
C ALA A 290 10.31 -21.51 4.06
N SER A 291 11.00 -20.69 4.86
CA SER A 291 10.64 -19.28 5.08
C SER A 291 10.58 -18.45 3.78
N ASN A 292 11.40 -18.80 2.79
CA ASN A 292 11.47 -18.19 1.47
C ASN A 292 10.34 -18.61 0.50
N ARG A 293 9.51 -19.58 0.87
CA ARG A 293 8.36 -20.05 0.10
C ARG A 293 7.03 -19.77 0.79
N LYS A 294 7.06 -19.03 1.91
CA LYS A 294 5.84 -18.62 2.58
C LYS A 294 5.18 -17.53 1.74
N PRO A 295 3.84 -17.57 1.58
CA PRO A 295 3.12 -16.49 0.93
C PRO A 295 3.36 -15.18 1.69
N ILE A 296 3.41 -14.08 0.94
CA ILE A 296 3.47 -12.74 1.52
C ILE A 296 2.13 -12.50 2.24
N ASN A 297 2.18 -12.30 3.55
CA ASN A 297 1.06 -11.80 4.32
C ASN A 297 1.09 -10.28 4.24
N ASP A 298 0.24 -9.70 3.39
CA ASP A 298 -0.19 -8.32 3.57
C ASP A 298 -1.47 -8.38 4.40
N GLU A 299 -1.43 -7.83 5.61
CA GLU A 299 -2.63 -7.55 6.38
C GLU A 299 -3.07 -6.13 6.05
N ASP A 300 -4.32 -5.94 5.60
CA ASP A 300 -4.90 -4.61 5.49
C ASP A 300 -4.98 -4.02 6.91
N SER A 301 -4.05 -3.14 7.26
CA SER A 301 -4.04 -2.42 8.54
C SER A 301 -5.12 -1.33 8.57
N THR A 302 -6.37 -1.69 8.26
CA THR A 302 -7.51 -0.78 8.32
C THR A 302 -7.99 -0.73 9.77
N ARG A 303 -7.53 0.28 10.51
CA ARG A 303 -8.04 0.59 11.84
C ARG A 303 -9.03 1.75 11.74
N ARG A 304 -10.20 1.61 12.36
CA ARG A 304 -11.17 2.71 12.42
C ARG A 304 -10.73 3.71 13.48
N SER A 305 -10.16 4.85 13.07
CA SER A 305 -9.87 5.96 13.98
C SER A 305 -11.16 6.51 14.61
N THR A 306 -10.99 7.19 15.75
CA THR A 306 -12.13 7.83 16.43
C THR A 306 -12.85 8.85 15.53
N ILE A 307 -14.16 9.05 15.75
CA ILE A 307 -14.99 9.96 14.92
C ILE A 307 -14.41 11.38 14.81
N PRO A 308 -13.96 12.04 15.90
CA PRO A 308 -13.40 13.39 15.81
C PRO A 308 -12.21 13.48 14.86
N ILE A 309 -11.32 12.48 14.88
CA ILE A 309 -10.14 12.44 14.02
C ILE A 309 -10.53 12.22 12.56
N ARG A 310 -11.50 11.34 12.30
CA ARG A 310 -12.00 11.15 10.93
C ARG A 310 -12.66 12.41 10.37
N ILE A 311 -13.28 13.24 11.19
CA ILE A 311 -13.80 14.54 10.77
C ILE A 311 -12.66 15.49 10.41
N ILE A 312 -11.65 15.62 11.28
CA ILE A 312 -10.45 16.44 11.00
C ILE A 312 -9.80 16.02 9.67
N LEU A 313 -9.61 14.71 9.46
CA LEU A 313 -9.02 14.19 8.23
C LEU A 313 -9.93 14.42 7.01
N LYS A 314 -11.26 14.28 7.17
CA LYS A 314 -12.23 14.56 6.11
C LYS A 314 -12.20 16.03 5.70
N ASP A 315 -12.17 16.95 6.67
CA ASP A 315 -12.12 18.39 6.43
C ASP A 315 -10.83 18.75 5.70
N PHE A 316 -9.69 18.20 6.14
CA PHE A 316 -8.42 18.33 5.44
C PHE A 316 -8.48 17.84 3.98
N CYS A 317 -8.97 16.62 3.74
CA CYS A 317 -9.10 16.07 2.39
C CYS A 317 -10.06 16.90 1.51
N THR A 318 -11.10 17.46 2.12
CA THR A 318 -12.07 18.33 1.42
C THR A 318 -11.40 19.62 0.98
N SER A 319 -10.71 20.33 1.88
CA SER A 319 -9.97 21.55 1.53
C SER A 319 -8.92 21.27 0.46
N PHE A 320 -8.16 20.18 0.61
CA PHE A 320 -7.13 19.78 -0.35
C PHE A 320 -7.65 19.57 -1.79
N LEU A 321 -8.89 19.07 -1.95
CA LEU A 321 -9.52 18.91 -3.26
C LEU A 321 -10.17 20.20 -3.76
N VAL A 322 -10.97 20.85 -2.91
CA VAL A 322 -11.80 22.02 -3.28
C VAL A 322 -10.94 23.24 -3.61
N ASP A 323 -9.82 23.43 -2.90
CA ASP A 323 -8.90 24.55 -3.11
C ASP A 323 -8.05 24.39 -4.38
N GLY A 324 -8.23 23.30 -5.15
CA GLY A 324 -7.48 23.02 -6.38
C GLY A 324 -6.05 22.54 -6.13
N THR A 325 -5.66 22.33 -4.87
CA THR A 325 -4.31 21.91 -4.45
C THR A 325 -3.92 20.56 -5.06
N TYR A 326 -4.86 19.62 -5.15
CA TYR A 326 -4.61 18.30 -5.72
C TYR A 326 -4.04 18.34 -7.14
N ASN A 327 -4.72 19.02 -8.07
CA ASN A 327 -4.31 19.04 -9.48
C ASN A 327 -2.91 19.64 -9.64
N GLN A 328 -2.67 20.78 -8.98
CA GLN A 328 -1.37 21.47 -8.99
C GLN A 328 -0.25 20.54 -8.46
N MET A 329 -0.45 19.97 -7.28
CA MET A 329 0.56 19.16 -6.60
C MET A 329 0.84 17.86 -7.36
N MET A 330 -0.19 17.17 -7.84
CA MET A 330 -0.03 15.92 -8.60
C MET A 330 0.68 16.15 -9.93
N SER A 331 0.41 17.28 -10.61
CA SER A 331 1.12 17.65 -11.84
C SER A 331 2.61 17.87 -11.57
N PHE A 332 2.94 18.61 -10.50
CA PHE A 332 4.31 18.86 -10.10
C PHE A 332 5.08 17.61 -9.67
N VAL A 333 4.44 16.74 -8.90
CA VAL A 333 5.04 15.46 -8.48
C VAL A 333 5.29 14.57 -9.70
N LYS A 334 4.31 14.45 -10.60
CA LYS A 334 4.47 13.67 -11.85
C LYS A 334 5.61 14.20 -12.71
N ASP A 335 5.70 15.52 -12.90
CA ASP A 335 6.79 16.14 -13.67
C ASP A 335 8.16 15.97 -13.00
N GLY A 336 8.22 16.06 -11.66
CA GLY A 336 9.43 15.76 -10.89
C GLY A 336 9.93 14.33 -11.10
N ILE A 337 9.01 13.37 -11.04
CA ILE A 337 9.30 11.94 -11.21
C ILE A 337 9.75 11.63 -12.64
N VAL A 338 9.01 12.09 -13.66
CA VAL A 338 9.33 11.78 -15.07
C VAL A 338 10.68 12.36 -15.48
N ARG A 339 11.06 13.53 -14.91
CA ARG A 339 12.37 14.14 -15.16
C ARG A 339 13.51 13.55 -14.32
N GLY A 340 13.24 12.55 -13.47
CA GLY A 340 14.22 11.91 -12.61
C GLY A 340 14.82 12.84 -11.55
N ARG A 341 14.05 13.84 -11.08
CA ARG A 341 14.47 14.78 -10.03
C ARG A 341 14.17 14.26 -8.60
N THR A 342 13.49 13.13 -8.51
CA THR A 342 12.97 12.53 -7.27
C THR A 342 13.65 11.20 -6.99
N GLU A 343 13.54 10.71 -5.76
CA GLU A 343 14.07 9.41 -5.37
C GLU A 343 13.23 8.26 -5.97
N ASP A 344 13.84 7.07 -6.08
CA ASP A 344 13.20 5.90 -6.69
C ASP A 344 11.93 5.44 -5.95
N ASN A 345 11.73 5.82 -4.69
CA ASN A 345 10.56 5.48 -3.87
C ASN A 345 9.35 6.40 -4.08
N ASP A 346 9.57 7.60 -4.61
CA ASP A 346 8.58 8.68 -4.58
C ASP A 346 7.34 8.38 -5.44
N GLU A 347 7.51 7.52 -6.44
CA GLU A 347 6.43 7.03 -7.29
C GLU A 347 5.33 6.31 -6.50
N THR A 348 5.69 5.65 -5.39
CA THR A 348 4.72 4.92 -4.57
C THR A 348 3.73 5.86 -3.88
N TYR A 349 4.21 7.04 -3.45
CA TYR A 349 3.39 8.07 -2.84
C TYR A 349 2.49 8.76 -3.88
N TYR A 350 2.99 8.96 -5.11
CA TYR A 350 2.16 9.43 -6.22
C TYR A 350 1.00 8.46 -6.52
N LEU A 351 1.30 7.15 -6.64
CA LEU A 351 0.27 6.12 -6.88
C LEU A 351 -0.72 6.03 -5.71
N TRP A 352 -0.23 6.09 -4.47
CA TRP A 352 -1.07 6.10 -3.29
C TRP A 352 -2.00 7.33 -3.27
N GLY A 353 -1.47 8.53 -3.53
CA GLY A 353 -2.24 9.77 -3.54
C GLY A 353 -3.31 9.76 -4.63
N MET A 354 -2.97 9.27 -5.82
CA MET A 354 -3.93 9.07 -6.90
C MET A 354 -5.06 8.12 -6.46
N LYS A 355 -4.73 6.95 -5.93
CA LYS A 355 -5.72 5.98 -5.44
C LYS A 355 -6.61 6.59 -4.35
N PHE A 356 -6.02 7.20 -3.33
CA PHE A 356 -6.74 7.63 -2.13
C PHE A 356 -7.67 8.82 -2.40
N PHE A 357 -7.15 9.88 -3.01
CA PHE A 357 -7.92 11.11 -3.20
C PHE A 357 -8.99 10.96 -4.29
N MET A 358 -8.75 10.15 -5.32
CA MET A 358 -9.78 9.84 -6.31
C MET A 358 -10.92 9.00 -5.72
N GLU A 359 -10.59 7.99 -4.92
CA GLU A 359 -11.58 7.19 -4.18
C GLU A 359 -12.42 8.10 -3.27
N PHE A 360 -11.76 8.99 -2.51
CA PHE A 360 -12.43 9.97 -1.66
C PHE A 360 -13.35 10.90 -2.47
N ASN A 361 -12.86 11.48 -3.57
CA ASN A 361 -13.63 12.38 -4.46
C ASN A 361 -14.90 11.69 -4.97
N ARG A 362 -14.76 10.44 -5.45
CA ARG A 362 -15.87 9.64 -5.97
C ARG A 362 -16.92 9.30 -4.90
N HIS A 363 -16.49 8.96 -3.69
CA HIS A 363 -17.41 8.65 -2.60
C HIS A 363 -18.04 9.89 -1.96
N HIS A 364 -17.36 11.03 -1.99
CA HIS A 364 -17.91 12.32 -1.56
C HIS A 364 -18.78 12.99 -2.63
N GLN A 365 -18.80 12.46 -3.86
CA GLN A 365 -19.57 12.98 -5.01
C GLN A 365 -19.20 14.43 -5.37
N PHE A 366 -17.92 14.76 -5.24
CA PHE A 366 -17.39 16.05 -5.71
C PHE A 366 -17.19 16.05 -7.22
N SER A 367 -17.19 17.24 -7.82
CA SER A 367 -16.98 17.40 -9.27
C SER A 367 -15.69 16.71 -9.74
N VAL A 368 -15.75 16.06 -10.91
CA VAL A 368 -14.58 15.45 -11.58
C VAL A 368 -13.47 16.47 -11.82
N SER A 369 -13.80 17.77 -11.92
CA SER A 369 -12.83 18.84 -12.16
C SER A 369 -11.72 18.90 -11.11
N TYR A 370 -12.00 18.51 -9.86
CA TYR A 370 -11.01 18.53 -8.76
C TYR A 370 -9.92 17.46 -8.90
N VAL A 371 -10.14 16.44 -9.72
CA VAL A 371 -9.18 15.34 -9.98
C VAL A 371 -8.84 15.20 -11.48
N SER A 372 -8.97 16.29 -12.23
CA SER A 372 -8.79 16.29 -13.68
C SER A 372 -7.35 15.99 -14.13
N GLU A 373 -6.33 16.33 -13.33
CA GLU A 373 -4.92 16.07 -13.64
C GLU A 373 -4.61 14.57 -13.80
N THR A 374 -5.16 13.75 -12.91
CA THR A 374 -4.94 12.30 -12.91
C THR A 374 -5.85 11.58 -13.90
N MET A 375 -6.98 12.17 -14.29
CA MET A 375 -7.90 11.65 -15.33
C MET A 375 -7.49 12.02 -16.75
N SER A 376 -6.29 11.58 -17.16
CA SER A 376 -5.79 11.76 -18.53
C SER A 376 -5.24 10.46 -19.12
N THR A 377 -5.27 10.33 -20.45
CA THR A 377 -4.68 9.18 -21.17
C THR A 377 -3.18 9.02 -20.89
N SER A 378 -2.48 10.13 -20.69
CA SER A 378 -1.08 10.15 -20.25
C SER A 378 -0.90 9.45 -18.91
N THR A 379 -1.78 9.71 -17.94
CA THR A 379 -1.69 9.09 -16.61
C THR A 379 -2.01 7.60 -16.67
N PHE A 380 -3.00 7.17 -17.45
CA PHE A 380 -3.26 5.74 -17.70
C PHE A 380 -2.04 5.02 -18.28
N HIS A 381 -1.38 5.63 -19.28
CA HIS A 381 -0.17 5.08 -19.88
C HIS A 381 0.99 5.01 -18.87
N TYR A 382 1.14 6.05 -18.06
CA TYR A 382 2.19 6.12 -17.04
C TYR A 382 2.05 5.00 -16.00
N VAL A 383 0.85 4.80 -15.44
CA VAL A 383 0.58 3.73 -14.46
C VAL A 383 0.80 2.35 -15.07
N GLN A 384 0.38 2.15 -16.33
CA GLN A 384 0.60 0.90 -17.05
C GLN A 384 2.10 0.61 -17.26
N THR A 385 2.87 1.62 -17.68
CA THR A 385 4.32 1.50 -17.86
C THR A 385 5.02 1.18 -16.53
N LEU A 386 4.56 1.76 -15.42
CA LEU A 386 5.07 1.43 -14.08
C LEU A 386 4.77 -0.01 -13.68
N LEU A 387 3.55 -0.50 -13.95
CA LEU A 387 3.17 -1.90 -13.70
C LEU A 387 4.10 -2.86 -14.45
N ASP A 388 4.30 -2.65 -15.76
CA ASP A 388 5.20 -3.45 -16.58
C ASP A 388 6.64 -3.41 -16.04
N ARG A 389 7.11 -2.22 -15.66
CA ARG A 389 8.45 -2.05 -15.09
C ARG A 389 8.60 -2.83 -13.78
N TYR A 390 7.62 -2.75 -12.87
CA TYR A 390 7.65 -3.49 -11.61
C TYR A 390 7.60 -5.00 -11.83
N GLN A 391 6.84 -5.47 -12.82
CA GLN A 391 6.87 -6.88 -13.21
C GLN A 391 8.22 -7.32 -13.76
N GLY A 392 8.84 -6.50 -14.62
CA GLY A 392 10.20 -6.74 -15.13
C GLY A 392 11.23 -6.80 -14.01
N MET A 393 11.17 -5.87 -13.05
CA MET A 393 12.09 -5.83 -11.91
C MET A 393 11.94 -7.03 -10.97
N MET A 394 10.74 -7.60 -10.81
CA MET A 394 10.54 -8.85 -10.06
C MET A 394 11.21 -10.09 -10.71
N VAL A 395 11.56 -10.00 -11.99
CA VAL A 395 12.26 -11.08 -12.71
C VAL A 395 13.79 -10.88 -12.64
N THR A 396 14.27 -9.65 -12.78
CA THR A 396 15.70 -9.31 -12.78
C THR A 396 16.28 -9.25 -11.36
N ASP A 397 15.60 -8.56 -10.44
CA ASP A 397 16.02 -8.37 -9.05
C ASP A 397 15.29 -9.33 -8.11
N LYS A 398 15.86 -10.54 -7.99
CA LYS A 398 15.30 -11.63 -7.18
C LYS A 398 15.48 -11.42 -5.68
N GLU A 399 16.32 -10.49 -5.25
CA GLU A 399 16.57 -10.24 -3.83
C GLU A 399 15.47 -9.36 -3.23
N LYS A 400 15.00 -8.36 -4.00
CA LYS A 400 13.99 -7.38 -3.57
C LYS A 400 12.55 -7.70 -4.03
N ILE A 401 12.22 -8.97 -4.27
CA ILE A 401 10.87 -9.39 -4.70
C ILE A 401 9.76 -8.80 -3.80
N PRO A 402 9.84 -8.83 -2.45
CA PRO A 402 8.77 -8.29 -1.61
C PRO A 402 8.55 -6.78 -1.79
N PHE A 403 9.63 -6.05 -2.07
CA PHE A 403 9.59 -4.61 -2.31
C PHE A 403 8.89 -4.31 -3.64
N TRP A 404 9.33 -4.96 -4.73
CA TRP A 404 8.71 -4.80 -6.05
C TRP A 404 7.24 -5.29 -6.07
N SER A 405 6.91 -6.34 -5.32
CA SER A 405 5.54 -6.82 -5.14
C SER A 405 4.63 -5.75 -4.55
N ARG A 406 5.07 -5.06 -3.48
CA ARG A 406 4.28 -3.99 -2.84
C ARG A 406 4.05 -2.82 -3.79
N ARG A 407 5.07 -2.44 -4.56
CA ARG A 407 4.97 -1.37 -5.58
C ARG A 407 4.00 -1.74 -6.70
N ALA A 408 4.10 -2.97 -7.20
CA ALA A 408 3.17 -3.50 -8.21
C ALA A 408 1.73 -3.51 -7.69
N HIS A 409 1.52 -3.88 -6.42
CA HIS A 409 0.19 -3.85 -5.81
C HIS A 409 -0.36 -2.43 -5.69
N MET A 410 0.47 -1.46 -5.27
CA MET A 410 0.05 -0.06 -5.21
C MET A 410 -0.34 0.48 -6.59
N ALA A 411 0.45 0.16 -7.62
CA ALA A 411 0.16 0.56 -9.00
C ALA A 411 -1.13 -0.07 -9.53
N LEU A 412 -1.40 -1.33 -9.18
CA LEU A 412 -2.65 -2.00 -9.54
C LEU A 412 -3.86 -1.34 -8.86
N LYS A 413 -3.77 -1.02 -7.57
CA LYS A 413 -4.83 -0.30 -6.84
C LYS A 413 -5.09 1.10 -7.45
N ALA A 414 -4.04 1.79 -7.84
CA ALA A 414 -4.11 3.05 -8.57
C ALA A 414 -4.82 2.90 -9.92
N TYR A 415 -4.46 1.88 -10.71
CA TYR A 415 -5.11 1.58 -11.99
C TYR A 415 -6.60 1.21 -11.82
N GLN A 416 -6.92 0.45 -10.78
CA GLN A 416 -8.29 0.10 -10.43
C GLN A 416 -9.14 1.35 -10.14
N GLU A 417 -8.62 2.31 -9.38
CA GLU A 417 -9.34 3.56 -9.08
C GLU A 417 -9.50 4.46 -10.30
N LEU A 418 -8.53 4.49 -11.22
CA LEU A 418 -8.69 5.15 -12.52
C LEU A 418 -9.88 4.58 -13.30
N LEU A 419 -10.05 3.25 -13.32
CA LEU A 419 -11.20 2.60 -13.97
C LEU A 419 -12.52 2.89 -13.25
N PHE A 420 -12.55 2.89 -11.92
CA PHE A 420 -13.75 3.25 -11.15
C PHE A 420 -14.16 4.70 -11.38
N SER A 421 -13.19 5.62 -11.40
CA SER A 421 -13.41 7.03 -11.70
C SER A 421 -13.94 7.22 -13.12
N LEU A 422 -13.42 6.48 -14.09
CA LEU A 422 -13.90 6.49 -15.47
C LEU A 422 -15.34 5.95 -15.60
N LEU A 423 -15.71 4.94 -14.82
CA LEU A 423 -17.10 4.46 -14.76
C LEU A 423 -18.03 5.48 -14.11
N TRP A 424 -17.54 6.22 -13.13
CA TRP A 424 -18.31 7.26 -12.45
C TRP A 424 -18.55 8.47 -13.37
N MET A 425 -17.54 8.93 -14.11
CA MET A 425 -17.65 10.01 -15.11
C MET A 425 -18.72 9.75 -16.18
N ASP A 426 -18.96 8.49 -16.54
CA ASP A 426 -19.99 8.11 -17.51
C ASP A 426 -21.42 8.38 -17.04
N ARG A 427 -21.62 8.40 -15.72
CA ARG A 427 -22.92 8.59 -15.07
C ARG A 427 -23.14 10.04 -14.65
N ASP A 428 -22.16 10.90 -14.83
CA ASP A 428 -22.22 12.30 -14.47
C ASP A 428 -23.27 13.03 -15.34
N GLU A 429 -23.86 14.10 -14.83
CA GLU A 429 -24.85 14.89 -15.56
C GLU A 429 -24.17 15.70 -16.68
N ASP A 430 -22.96 16.19 -16.42
CA ASP A 430 -22.19 17.05 -17.33
C ASP A 430 -21.72 16.33 -18.61
N GLU A 431 -22.14 16.84 -19.77
CA GLU A 431 -21.78 16.26 -21.07
C GLU A 431 -20.29 16.42 -21.42
N SER A 432 -19.62 17.46 -20.92
CA SER A 432 -18.17 17.65 -21.13
C SER A 432 -17.34 16.54 -20.44
N VAL A 433 -17.77 16.13 -19.25
CA VAL A 433 -17.18 15.05 -18.46
C VAL A 433 -17.43 13.71 -19.16
N LYS A 434 -18.66 13.47 -19.62
CA LYS A 434 -18.98 12.26 -20.40
C LYS A 434 -18.17 12.16 -21.68
N GLU A 435 -18.00 13.25 -22.42
CA GLU A 435 -17.22 13.23 -23.67
C GLU A 435 -15.73 12.94 -23.38
N SER A 436 -15.18 13.54 -22.33
CA SER A 436 -13.82 13.24 -21.86
C SER A 436 -13.67 11.77 -21.47
N SER A 437 -14.65 11.19 -20.78
CA SER A 437 -14.70 9.77 -20.47
C SER A 437 -14.72 8.90 -21.73
N ARG A 438 -15.55 9.25 -22.73
CA ARG A 438 -15.63 8.51 -24.01
C ARG A 438 -14.30 8.50 -24.75
N VAL A 439 -13.58 9.62 -24.77
CA VAL A 439 -12.25 9.73 -25.39
C VAL A 439 -11.24 8.82 -24.67
N ILE A 440 -11.21 8.86 -23.34
CA ILE A 440 -10.32 8.00 -22.54
C ILE A 440 -10.67 6.53 -22.75
N LYS A 441 -11.96 6.15 -22.69
CA LYS A 441 -12.44 4.78 -22.92
C LYS A 441 -12.06 4.26 -24.31
N SER A 442 -12.23 5.07 -25.34
CA SER A 442 -11.83 4.73 -26.70
C SER A 442 -10.34 4.35 -26.73
N ASN A 443 -9.48 5.22 -26.19
CA ASN A 443 -8.04 4.94 -26.15
C ASN A 443 -7.70 3.69 -25.34
N VAL A 444 -8.32 3.51 -24.17
CA VAL A 444 -8.09 2.35 -23.30
C VAL A 444 -8.52 1.03 -23.94
N PHE A 445 -9.67 0.99 -24.64
CA PHE A 445 -10.17 -0.26 -25.24
C PHE A 445 -9.57 -0.60 -26.61
N TYR A 446 -9.11 0.37 -27.38
CA TYR A 446 -8.51 0.08 -28.70
C TYR A 446 -7.03 -0.30 -28.61
N LEU A 447 -6.30 0.20 -27.61
CA LEU A 447 -4.88 -0.11 -27.45
C LEU A 447 -4.71 -1.53 -26.87
N PRO A 448 -3.93 -2.42 -27.53
CA PRO A 448 -3.72 -3.79 -27.07
C PRO A 448 -3.03 -3.85 -25.71
N GLU A 449 -2.15 -2.89 -25.39
CA GLU A 449 -1.37 -2.85 -24.16
C GLU A 449 -2.28 -2.84 -22.92
N TYR A 450 -3.36 -2.05 -22.93
CA TYR A 450 -4.31 -2.00 -21.80
C TYR A 450 -5.23 -3.22 -21.75
N ARG A 451 -5.64 -3.76 -22.91
CA ARG A 451 -6.52 -4.94 -22.98
C ARG A 451 -5.83 -6.20 -22.46
N GLU A 452 -4.54 -6.33 -22.79
CA GLU A 452 -3.75 -7.51 -22.43
C GLU A 452 -3.17 -7.37 -21.02
N LEU A 453 -3.12 -6.17 -20.42
CA LEU A 453 -2.56 -5.91 -19.09
C LEU A 453 -3.13 -6.85 -18.02
N CYS A 454 -4.44 -6.76 -17.73
CA CYS A 454 -5.05 -7.57 -16.66
C CYS A 454 -4.88 -9.08 -16.90
N HIS A 455 -4.97 -9.52 -18.16
CA HIS A 455 -4.76 -10.91 -18.53
C HIS A 455 -3.30 -11.36 -18.32
N GLY A 456 -2.33 -10.53 -18.71
CA GLY A 456 -0.91 -10.74 -18.48
C GLY A 456 -0.57 -10.81 -16.99
N LEU A 457 -1.13 -9.90 -16.18
CA LEU A 457 -0.96 -9.90 -14.73
C LEU A 457 -1.51 -11.19 -14.10
N LEU A 458 -2.65 -11.71 -14.57
CA LEU A 458 -3.24 -12.96 -14.07
C LEU A 458 -2.39 -14.19 -14.42
N ASN A 459 -1.87 -14.25 -15.65
CA ASN A 459 -1.02 -15.36 -16.10
C ASN A 459 0.34 -15.39 -15.40
N THR A 460 0.82 -14.23 -14.94
CA THR A 460 2.11 -14.08 -14.25
C THR A 460 2.00 -14.14 -12.73
N TYR A 461 0.79 -14.38 -12.19
CA TYR A 461 0.58 -14.46 -10.74
C TYR A 461 1.31 -15.67 -10.13
N ASP A 462 2.19 -15.39 -9.17
CA ASP A 462 2.91 -16.39 -8.38
C ASP A 462 2.58 -16.18 -6.88
N PRO A 463 1.98 -17.17 -6.19
CA PRO A 463 1.61 -17.05 -4.77
C PRO A 463 2.81 -16.96 -3.82
N VAL A 464 4.04 -17.23 -4.30
CA VAL A 464 5.27 -17.01 -3.53
C VAL A 464 5.71 -15.55 -3.59
N LYS A 465 5.46 -14.87 -4.71
CA LYS A 465 5.94 -13.50 -4.96
C LYS A 465 4.92 -12.43 -4.66
N LEU A 466 3.63 -12.74 -4.81
CA LEU A 466 2.52 -11.78 -4.70
C LEU A 466 1.55 -12.21 -3.59
N SER A 467 1.01 -11.24 -2.87
CA SER A 467 0.07 -11.50 -1.77
C SER A 467 -1.31 -11.93 -2.29
N LYS A 468 -2.16 -12.46 -1.39
CA LYS A 468 -3.55 -12.80 -1.74
C LYS A 468 -4.42 -11.57 -1.95
N LEU A 469 -4.09 -10.46 -1.28
CA LEU A 469 -4.79 -9.18 -1.47
C LEU A 469 -4.55 -8.65 -2.89
N TYR A 470 -3.31 -8.75 -3.40
CA TYR A 470 -3.02 -8.45 -4.79
C TYR A 470 -3.90 -9.25 -5.75
N LEU A 471 -4.06 -10.56 -5.53
CA LEU A 471 -4.91 -11.40 -6.36
C LEU A 471 -6.39 -10.98 -6.30
N LYS A 472 -6.90 -10.67 -5.11
CA LYS A 472 -8.27 -10.19 -4.93
C LYS A 472 -8.50 -8.91 -5.75
N ASP A 473 -7.64 -7.91 -5.58
CA ASP A 473 -7.75 -6.63 -6.26
C ASP A 473 -7.57 -6.78 -7.78
N LEU A 474 -6.70 -7.71 -8.22
CA LEU A 474 -6.51 -8.01 -9.63
C LEU A 474 -7.76 -8.63 -10.26
N ILE A 475 -8.42 -9.56 -9.55
CA ILE A 475 -9.67 -10.17 -10.03
C ILE A 475 -10.77 -9.11 -10.10
N GLU A 476 -10.89 -8.25 -9.08
CA GLU A 476 -11.85 -7.14 -9.07
C GLU A 476 -11.59 -6.15 -10.21
N THR A 477 -10.33 -5.79 -10.46
CA THR A 477 -9.91 -4.91 -11.56
C THR A 477 -10.24 -5.53 -12.91
N ASN A 478 -9.94 -6.82 -13.10
CA ASN A 478 -10.27 -7.53 -14.34
C ASN A 478 -11.78 -7.63 -14.56
N HIS A 479 -12.54 -7.91 -13.50
CA HIS A 479 -14.01 -7.92 -13.56
C HIS A 479 -14.57 -6.55 -13.95
N LEU A 480 -14.06 -5.48 -13.34
CA LEU A 480 -14.43 -4.11 -13.67
C LEU A 480 -14.14 -3.79 -15.14
N PHE A 481 -12.93 -4.12 -15.60
CA PHE A 481 -12.50 -3.89 -16.98
C PHE A 481 -13.41 -4.62 -17.99
N LEU A 482 -13.68 -5.91 -17.77
CA LEU A 482 -14.55 -6.70 -18.65
C LEU A 482 -15.99 -6.18 -18.67
N LYS A 483 -16.52 -5.76 -17.51
CA LYS A 483 -17.86 -5.17 -17.42
C LYS A 483 -17.95 -3.85 -18.19
N MET A 484 -16.94 -2.98 -18.06
CA MET A 484 -16.90 -1.73 -18.82
C MET A 484 -16.76 -2.00 -20.33
N LEU A 485 -16.05 -3.05 -20.73
CA LEU A 485 -15.91 -3.47 -22.12
C LEU A 485 -17.22 -4.03 -22.69
N GLU A 486 -17.97 -4.80 -21.89
CA GLU A 486 -19.30 -5.31 -22.24
C GLU A 486 -20.28 -4.13 -22.49
N ASP A 487 -20.34 -3.20 -21.53
CA ASP A 487 -21.17 -1.99 -21.66
C ASP A 487 -20.79 -1.19 -22.91
N TYR A 488 -19.48 -0.98 -23.14
CA TYR A 488 -19.00 -0.25 -24.31
C TYR A 488 -19.31 -0.97 -25.64
N SER A 489 -19.20 -2.30 -25.68
CA SER A 489 -19.52 -3.10 -26.87
C SER A 489 -21.02 -3.17 -27.14
N SER A 490 -21.85 -3.07 -26.09
CA SER A 490 -23.31 -3.04 -26.24
C SER A 490 -23.78 -1.73 -26.89
N GLN A 491 -23.12 -0.61 -26.56
CA GLN A 491 -23.40 0.72 -27.11
C GLN A 491 -22.80 0.90 -28.50
N ASN A 492 -21.54 0.51 -28.68
CA ASN A 492 -20.83 0.55 -29.95
C ASN A 492 -20.87 -0.83 -30.60
N ARG A 493 -21.88 -1.07 -31.45
CA ARG A 493 -22.25 -2.36 -32.07
C ARG A 493 -21.09 -3.26 -32.59
N ARG A 494 -19.85 -2.77 -32.78
CA ARG A 494 -18.64 -3.58 -33.04
C ARG A 494 -17.37 -2.87 -32.55
N ILE A 495 -16.63 -3.47 -31.61
CA ILE A 495 -15.23 -3.12 -31.36
C ILE A 495 -14.41 -3.66 -32.54
N MET A 496 -13.93 -2.77 -33.42
CA MET A 496 -13.04 -3.16 -34.52
C MET A 496 -11.63 -3.44 -33.97
N ILE A 497 -11.37 -4.70 -33.65
CA ILE A 497 -10.00 -5.15 -33.39
C ILE A 497 -9.28 -5.11 -34.74
N LYS A 498 -8.23 -4.29 -34.87
CA LYS A 498 -7.26 -4.44 -35.96
C LYS A 498 -6.64 -5.82 -35.82
N GLY A 499 -7.20 -6.80 -36.52
CA GLY A 499 -6.63 -8.13 -36.59
C GLY A 499 -5.21 -8.00 -37.11
N LYS A 500 -4.23 -8.57 -36.40
CA LYS A 500 -2.90 -8.83 -36.97
C LYS A 500 -3.15 -9.52 -38.30
N GLY A 501 -2.89 -8.82 -39.40
CA GLY A 501 -3.30 -9.25 -40.73
C GLY A 501 -2.78 -10.66 -40.97
N LYS A 502 -3.67 -11.64 -41.07
CA LYS A 502 -3.33 -12.93 -41.67
C LYS A 502 -2.82 -12.57 -43.06
N ARG A 503 -1.50 -12.73 -43.29
CA ARG A 503 -0.93 -12.70 -44.64
C ARG A 503 -1.81 -13.59 -45.49
N LYS A 504 -2.57 -12.99 -46.43
CA LYS A 504 -3.26 -13.75 -47.48
C LYS A 504 -2.20 -14.61 -48.14
N LYS A 505 -2.28 -15.93 -47.99
CA LYS A 505 -1.51 -16.85 -48.84
C LYS A 505 -1.97 -16.58 -50.27
N SER A 506 -1.14 -15.86 -51.03
CA SER A 506 -1.24 -15.85 -52.47
C SER A 506 -1.04 -17.30 -52.92
N THR A 507 -2.04 -17.84 -53.61
CA THR A 507 -1.93 -19.04 -54.42
C THR A 507 -0.87 -18.77 -55.49
N LYS A 508 0.35 -19.28 -55.28
CA LYS A 508 1.36 -19.38 -56.33
C LYS A 508 1.18 -20.72 -57.04
N VAL A 509 0.84 -20.62 -58.32
CA VAL A 509 0.97 -21.67 -59.32
C VAL A 509 2.42 -22.16 -59.33
N SER A 510 2.58 -23.47 -59.38
CA SER A 510 3.82 -24.23 -59.46
C SER A 510 4.65 -23.86 -60.69
N ASN A 511 5.95 -23.59 -60.48
CA ASN A 511 7.01 -24.09 -61.35
C ASN A 511 8.39 -23.98 -60.66
N ASP A 512 8.92 -25.18 -60.38
CA ASP A 512 10.30 -25.66 -60.30
C ASP A 512 11.51 -24.73 -60.13
N ARG A 513 12.33 -25.15 -59.13
CA ARG A 513 13.80 -25.36 -59.16
C ARG A 513 14.76 -24.18 -58.99
N ILE A 514 15.43 -24.17 -57.81
CA ILE A 514 16.90 -24.33 -57.56
C ILE A 514 17.49 -23.38 -56.48
N LEU A 515 18.25 -24.01 -55.54
CA LEU A 515 19.32 -23.57 -54.61
C LEU A 515 18.96 -22.58 -53.47
N ILE A 516 18.90 -23.05 -52.20
CA ILE A 516 19.97 -23.13 -51.17
C ILE A 516 20.46 -21.72 -50.74
N ASP A 517 20.05 -21.20 -49.57
CA ASP A 517 20.85 -21.24 -48.31
C ASP A 517 20.18 -20.52 -47.10
N GLU A 518 20.48 -21.05 -45.91
CA GLU A 518 20.63 -20.39 -44.59
C GLU A 518 19.46 -19.63 -43.90
N VAL A 519 18.88 -20.22 -42.84
CA VAL A 519 19.27 -20.07 -41.40
C VAL A 519 18.17 -20.67 -40.49
N LEU A 520 18.58 -21.71 -39.76
CA LEU A 520 17.97 -22.37 -38.60
C LEU A 520 17.52 -21.41 -37.48
N TYR A 521 16.72 -21.76 -36.48
CA TYR A 521 15.73 -22.81 -36.22
C TYR A 521 15.26 -22.49 -34.79
N TYR A 522 13.96 -22.59 -34.56
CA TYR A 522 13.32 -22.47 -33.26
C TYR A 522 13.78 -23.59 -32.32
N CYS A 523 14.09 -23.27 -31.07
CA CYS A 523 14.25 -24.25 -29.99
C CYS A 523 13.19 -24.00 -28.92
N THR A 524 12.13 -24.80 -28.93
CA THR A 524 11.27 -25.06 -27.77
C THR A 524 10.79 -26.51 -27.87
N THR A 525 11.58 -27.40 -27.30
CA THR A 525 11.19 -28.77 -26.95
C THR A 525 11.27 -28.88 -25.43
N VAL A 526 10.13 -28.97 -24.76
CA VAL A 526 10.02 -29.69 -23.50
C VAL A 526 8.85 -30.64 -23.61
N VAL A 527 9.24 -31.91 -23.56
CA VAL A 527 8.53 -33.18 -23.60
C VAL A 527 7.39 -33.26 -22.59
N VAL A 528 6.23 -33.73 -23.04
CA VAL A 528 5.18 -34.35 -22.21
C VAL A 528 5.20 -35.84 -22.54
N GLU A 529 5.62 -36.68 -21.59
CA GLU A 529 5.46 -38.14 -21.66
C GLU A 529 4.16 -38.52 -20.93
N ASP A 530 3.13 -38.88 -21.70
CA ASP A 530 2.04 -39.74 -21.25
C ASP A 530 2.43 -41.20 -21.53
N ARG A 531 2.38 -42.05 -20.50
CA ARG A 531 2.52 -43.51 -20.63
C ARG A 531 1.15 -44.16 -20.46
N ASP A 532 0.55 -44.54 -21.58
CA ASP A 532 -0.46 -45.60 -21.65
C ASP A 532 -0.24 -46.39 -22.95
N ASN A 533 0.28 -47.62 -22.81
CA ASN A 533 -0.20 -48.79 -23.57
C ASN A 533 0.52 -50.08 -23.15
N SER A 534 -0.30 -50.98 -22.58
CA SER A 534 -0.39 -52.44 -22.74
C SER A 534 0.57 -53.17 -23.71
N ILE A 535 1.04 -54.36 -23.29
CA ILE A 535 1.26 -55.65 -24.01
C ILE A 535 1.76 -56.64 -22.93
N ILE A 536 0.99 -57.64 -22.49
CA ILE A 536 0.89 -59.02 -23.03
C ILE A 536 2.26 -59.72 -23.16
N LEU A 537 2.76 -60.29 -22.05
CA LEU A 537 3.07 -61.71 -21.80
C LEU A 537 3.74 -61.87 -20.43
#